data_AF-A0A136J5C1-F1
#
_entry.id   AF-A0A136J5C1-F1
#
_cell.length_a   1.000
_cell.length_b   1.000
_cell.length_c   1.000
_cell.angle_alpha   90.00
_cell.angle_beta   90.00
_cell.angle_gamma   90.00
#
_symmetry.space_group_name_H-M   'P 1'
#
loop_
_entity.id
_entity.type
_entity.pdbx_description
1 polymer ?
#
loop_
_entity_poly.entity_id
_entity_poly.type
_entity_poly.pdbx_seq_one_letter_code
_entity_poly.pdbx_strand_id
1 'polypeptide(L)'
;MRATFTAASLLALSSIAEAAKGFNYGSTFTTGAAKSQSDFEAEFRTAAQLEGTSGFTSARLYTMIQAGTTSDPISAIPAALNTSTTLLLGLWASAGQTVFTNEINALKAAIAQYGDAFAKAVDGISVGSEDLYRSSPQGIAAGSNVGTDAATIVNYIRQVREAIAGTALSGAKIGHVDTWTAWVEGSTQPVIQACDWIGQDAYPYFEQENQNAIGNNKDLFYQSLAATTRAVNGKPVWITETGFPVSGKTVGQAVPSLENAETYWQEVGCAIFQTTSVWWYTLQDAAPATPNPSFGVIGNTLTTTPLYNLTCGAASGQGSSSSSSSALPSSSSASQATSGSASASPTTGGQLSSASPAASSSAATTAAGTSSLPDSGGSPQSIPSSQIALESSSVATPSVTTTYTKPATTPTQGGGTVATGGTTTATSAVTVTPVPTTVPAAGAPGRSGLASSAALGALFVAIVAGIAM
;
A
#
# COMPACT_ATOMS: atom_id res chain seq x y z
N MET A 1 -39.73 -15.86 -57.04
CA MET A 1 -39.31 -14.82 -56.09
C MET A 1 -37.98 -15.26 -55.49
N ARG A 2 -36.86 -14.62 -55.84
CA ARG A 2 -35.56 -14.87 -55.21
C ARG A 2 -35.42 -13.85 -54.08
N ALA A 3 -35.54 -14.31 -52.84
CA ALA A 3 -35.36 -13.47 -51.66
C ALA A 3 -33.87 -13.21 -51.46
N THR A 4 -33.46 -11.96 -51.66
CA THR A 4 -32.11 -11.47 -51.38
C THR A 4 -32.06 -11.13 -49.89
N PHE A 5 -31.38 -11.94 -49.08
CA PHE A 5 -31.09 -11.60 -47.69
C PHE A 5 -29.87 -10.69 -47.65
N THR A 6 -30.08 -9.39 -47.49
CA THR A 6 -29.03 -8.44 -47.10
C THR A 6 -28.70 -8.64 -45.63
N ALA A 7 -27.56 -9.28 -45.35
CA ALA A 7 -26.97 -9.33 -44.02
C ALA A 7 -26.40 -7.94 -43.68
N ALA A 8 -27.05 -7.22 -42.78
CA ALA A 8 -26.50 -6.01 -42.19
C ALA A 8 -25.52 -6.40 -41.07
N SER A 9 -24.22 -6.30 -41.33
CA SER A 9 -23.19 -6.42 -40.29
C SER A 9 -23.26 -5.19 -39.37
N LEU A 10 -23.83 -5.34 -38.18
CA LEU A 10 -23.62 -4.40 -37.08
C LEU A 10 -22.16 -4.49 -36.64
N LEU A 11 -21.36 -3.50 -37.03
CA LEU A 11 -20.08 -3.22 -36.38
C LEU A 11 -20.40 -2.68 -34.98
N ALA A 12 -20.32 -3.54 -33.97
CA ALA A 12 -20.29 -3.11 -32.59
C ALA A 12 -19.03 -2.26 -32.40
N LEU A 13 -19.21 -0.93 -32.34
CA LEU A 13 -18.19 -0.02 -31.85
C LEU A 13 -18.04 -0.34 -30.36
N SER A 14 -17.12 -1.25 -30.03
CA SER A 14 -16.64 -1.39 -28.66
C SER A 14 -16.01 -0.05 -28.30
N SER A 15 -16.73 0.78 -27.53
CA SER A 15 -16.12 1.91 -26.85
C SER A 15 -14.96 1.36 -26.05
N ILE A 16 -13.73 1.67 -26.46
CA ILE A 16 -12.54 1.36 -25.69
C ILE A 16 -12.73 2.18 -24.41
N ALA A 17 -13.07 1.52 -23.31
CA ALA A 17 -13.13 2.19 -22.02
C ALA A 17 -11.74 2.79 -21.79
N GLU A 18 -11.68 4.10 -21.58
CA GLU A 18 -10.42 4.78 -21.33
C GLU A 18 -9.84 4.25 -20.02
N ALA A 19 -8.52 4.04 -19.99
CA ALA A 19 -7.85 3.55 -18.80
C ALA A 19 -8.05 4.52 -17.64
N ALA A 20 -8.37 4.00 -16.46
CA ALA A 20 -8.61 4.83 -15.28
C ALA A 20 -7.31 5.54 -14.88
N LYS A 21 -7.40 6.83 -14.55
CA LYS A 21 -6.30 7.59 -13.94
C LYS A 21 -6.79 8.17 -12.64
N GLY A 22 -6.07 7.91 -11.57
CA GLY A 22 -6.52 8.25 -10.23
C GLY A 22 -5.40 8.30 -9.21
N PHE A 23 -5.81 8.51 -7.97
CA PHE A 23 -4.95 8.42 -6.80
C PHE A 23 -5.50 7.43 -5.78
N ASN A 24 -4.67 7.09 -4.81
CA ASN A 24 -5.05 6.29 -3.65
C ASN A 24 -5.59 7.17 -2.52
N TYR A 25 -6.69 6.78 -1.88
CA TYR A 25 -7.33 7.57 -0.82
C TYR A 25 -7.60 6.71 0.41
N GLY A 26 -6.95 7.05 1.52
CA GLY A 26 -7.19 6.44 2.82
C GLY A 26 -8.48 6.94 3.47
N SER A 27 -9.05 6.13 4.36
CA SER A 27 -10.31 6.40 5.06
C SER A 27 -10.18 7.35 6.26
N THR A 28 -8.95 7.63 6.68
CA THR A 28 -8.65 8.49 7.84
C THR A 28 -7.57 9.53 7.53
N PHE A 29 -7.52 10.58 8.34
CA PHE A 29 -6.37 11.48 8.42
C PHE A 29 -5.22 10.82 9.17
N THR A 30 -4.01 11.40 9.16
CA THR A 30 -2.85 10.85 9.89
C THR A 30 -3.02 10.82 11.42
N THR A 31 -4.07 11.45 11.93
CA THR A 31 -4.51 11.36 13.34
C THR A 31 -5.38 10.13 13.63
N GLY A 32 -5.78 9.37 12.61
CA GLY A 32 -6.78 8.31 12.70
C GLY A 32 -8.23 8.83 12.72
N ALA A 33 -8.44 10.15 12.62
CA ALA A 33 -9.77 10.72 12.49
C ALA A 33 -10.41 10.29 11.16
N ALA A 34 -11.64 9.80 11.22
CA ALA A 34 -12.39 9.39 10.03
C ALA A 34 -12.61 10.57 9.08
N LYS A 35 -12.35 10.36 7.78
CA LYS A 35 -12.74 11.31 6.75
C LYS A 35 -14.26 11.27 6.56
N SER A 36 -14.84 12.44 6.38
CA SER A 36 -16.24 12.65 6.04
C SER A 36 -16.43 12.78 4.53
N GLN A 37 -17.69 12.80 4.07
CA GLN A 37 -18.01 13.01 2.66
C GLN A 37 -17.40 14.29 2.10
N SER A 38 -17.48 15.41 2.85
CA SER A 38 -16.93 16.69 2.39
C SER A 38 -15.41 16.67 2.23
N ASP A 39 -14.71 15.87 3.02
CA ASP A 39 -13.25 15.72 2.90
C ASP A 39 -12.92 15.00 1.59
N PHE A 40 -13.59 13.89 1.30
CA PHE A 40 -13.43 13.18 0.03
C PHE A 40 -13.84 14.04 -1.18
N GLU A 41 -14.95 14.79 -1.10
CA GLU A 41 -15.36 15.69 -2.19
C GLU A 41 -14.30 16.77 -2.47
N ALA A 42 -13.69 17.33 -1.42
CA ALA A 42 -12.61 18.30 -1.56
C ALA A 42 -11.37 17.67 -2.20
N GLU A 43 -10.98 16.47 -1.77
CA GLU A 43 -9.86 15.72 -2.33
C GLU A 43 -10.08 15.35 -3.81
N PHE A 44 -11.27 14.87 -4.17
CA PHE A 44 -11.63 14.52 -5.54
C PHE A 44 -11.67 15.73 -6.48
N ARG A 45 -12.25 16.86 -6.02
CA ARG A 45 -12.22 18.11 -6.80
C ARG A 45 -10.80 18.63 -6.99
N THR A 46 -9.97 18.51 -5.95
CA THR A 46 -8.55 18.89 -6.01
C THR A 46 -7.81 18.05 -7.06
N ALA A 47 -7.95 16.73 -7.01
CA ALA A 47 -7.31 15.81 -7.97
C ALA A 47 -7.71 16.11 -9.43
N ALA A 48 -8.99 16.39 -9.67
CA ALA A 48 -9.51 16.73 -10.99
C ALA A 48 -8.98 18.07 -11.54
N GLN A 49 -8.45 18.93 -10.67
CA GLN A 49 -8.04 20.31 -10.99
C GLN A 49 -6.54 20.56 -10.79
N LEU A 50 -5.73 19.51 -10.58
CA LEU A 50 -4.28 19.65 -10.39
C LEU A 50 -3.63 20.37 -11.58
N GLU A 51 -2.80 21.37 -11.29
CA GLU A 51 -2.04 22.09 -12.31
C GLU A 51 -1.01 21.16 -12.97
N GLY A 52 -0.83 21.31 -14.29
CA GLY A 52 0.12 20.51 -15.07
C GLY A 52 -0.36 19.11 -15.44
N THR A 53 -1.52 18.65 -14.98
CA THR A 53 -2.08 17.34 -15.39
C THR A 53 -3.60 17.40 -15.56
N SER A 54 -4.19 16.32 -16.08
CA SER A 54 -5.65 16.20 -16.21
C SER A 54 -6.12 14.75 -16.28
N GLY A 55 -7.40 14.55 -15.99
CA GLY A 55 -8.06 13.25 -16.06
C GLY A 55 -7.79 12.34 -14.87
N PHE A 56 -7.20 12.85 -13.77
CA PHE A 56 -7.09 12.13 -12.49
C PHE A 56 -8.44 12.19 -11.75
N THR A 57 -9.42 11.45 -12.28
CA THR A 57 -10.82 11.44 -11.82
C THR A 57 -11.28 10.05 -11.39
N SER A 58 -10.35 9.18 -11.00
CA SER A 58 -10.63 7.90 -10.33
C SER A 58 -9.99 7.89 -8.94
N ALA A 59 -10.60 7.16 -8.01
CA ALA A 59 -10.12 6.97 -6.66
C ALA A 59 -10.05 5.49 -6.28
N ARG A 60 -8.87 5.04 -5.84
CA ARG A 60 -8.72 3.73 -5.21
C ARG A 60 -8.94 3.86 -3.72
N LEU A 61 -9.87 3.06 -3.22
CA LEU A 61 -10.19 2.92 -1.80
C LEU A 61 -9.61 1.61 -1.27
N TYR A 62 -9.34 1.54 0.03
CA TYR A 62 -8.77 0.36 0.70
C TYR A 62 -9.81 -0.46 1.48
N THR A 63 -10.98 0.12 1.74
CA THR A 63 -12.08 -0.48 2.51
C THR A 63 -13.42 0.06 2.00
N MET A 64 -14.47 -0.74 2.15
CA MET A 64 -15.86 -0.33 1.96
C MET A 64 -16.47 0.30 3.21
N ILE A 65 -15.79 0.20 4.35
CA ILE A 65 -16.31 0.57 5.67
C ILE A 65 -15.97 2.03 5.98
N GLN A 66 -16.97 2.79 6.42
CA GLN A 66 -16.76 4.10 7.01
C GLN A 66 -15.99 3.95 8.33
N ALA A 67 -14.82 4.60 8.42
CA ALA A 67 -14.03 4.60 9.64
C ALA A 67 -14.87 5.05 10.86
N GLY A 68 -14.75 4.31 11.96
CA GLY A 68 -15.56 4.49 13.16
C GLY A 68 -16.88 3.70 13.20
N THR A 69 -17.21 2.94 12.14
CA THR A 69 -18.41 2.09 12.08
C THR A 69 -18.03 0.61 11.92
N THR A 70 -19.01 -0.28 12.11
CA THR A 70 -18.79 -1.72 11.93
C THR A 70 -18.84 -2.11 10.45
N SER A 71 -19.81 -1.59 9.70
CA SER A 71 -20.09 -1.99 8.33
C SER A 71 -20.91 -0.95 7.54
N ASP A 72 -20.88 0.32 7.95
CA ASP A 72 -21.58 1.36 7.18
C ASP A 72 -20.77 1.69 5.93
N PRO A 73 -21.41 1.95 4.77
CA PRO A 73 -20.69 2.33 3.56
C PRO A 73 -19.81 3.57 3.76
N ILE A 74 -18.57 3.51 3.29
CA ILE A 74 -17.63 4.63 3.32
C ILE A 74 -18.20 5.85 2.60
N SER A 75 -18.05 7.03 3.23
CA SER A 75 -18.54 8.31 2.71
C SER A 75 -17.86 8.80 1.42
N ALA A 76 -16.77 8.13 0.99
CA ALA A 76 -16.17 8.33 -0.33
C ALA A 76 -17.12 7.98 -1.48
N ILE A 77 -18.07 7.05 -1.29
CA ILE A 77 -19.02 6.65 -2.34
C ILE A 77 -19.95 7.82 -2.74
N PRO A 78 -20.72 8.44 -1.83
CA PRO A 78 -21.53 9.59 -2.19
C PRO A 78 -20.68 10.79 -2.67
N ALA A 79 -19.46 10.97 -2.13
CA ALA A 79 -18.54 11.99 -2.62
C ALA A 79 -18.15 11.78 -4.09
N ALA A 80 -17.89 10.54 -4.49
CA ALA A 80 -17.52 10.17 -5.85
C ALA A 80 -18.68 10.45 -6.83
N LEU A 81 -19.91 10.08 -6.45
CA LEU A 81 -21.12 10.38 -7.21
C LEU A 81 -21.33 11.89 -7.41
N ASN A 82 -21.08 12.70 -6.38
CA ASN A 82 -21.23 14.15 -6.42
C ASN A 82 -20.13 14.88 -7.22
N THR A 83 -19.00 14.22 -7.45
CA THR A 83 -17.83 14.79 -8.14
C THR A 83 -17.59 14.16 -9.50
N SER A 84 -18.40 13.18 -9.90
CA SER A 84 -18.17 12.36 -11.10
C SER A 84 -16.81 11.66 -11.08
N THR A 85 -16.38 11.24 -9.90
CA THR A 85 -15.17 10.43 -9.69
C THR A 85 -15.54 8.96 -9.78
N THR A 86 -14.75 8.16 -10.49
CA THR A 86 -14.92 6.70 -10.52
C THR A 86 -14.12 6.04 -9.39
N LEU A 87 -14.46 4.80 -9.05
CA LEU A 87 -13.96 4.12 -7.87
C LEU A 87 -13.41 2.74 -8.20
N LEU A 88 -12.15 2.51 -7.82
CA LEU A 88 -11.65 1.17 -7.56
C LEU A 88 -11.92 0.83 -6.10
N LEU A 89 -12.88 -0.06 -5.88
CA LEU A 89 -13.36 -0.43 -4.54
C LEU A 89 -12.41 -1.42 -3.88
N GLY A 90 -11.92 -1.11 -2.67
CA GLY A 90 -11.13 -2.03 -1.85
C GLY A 90 -11.97 -2.69 -0.76
N LEU A 91 -11.76 -3.99 -0.56
CA LEU A 91 -12.23 -4.71 0.63
C LEU A 91 -11.02 -5.23 1.40
N TRP A 92 -10.86 -4.81 2.66
CA TRP A 92 -9.72 -5.20 3.49
C TRP A 92 -9.79 -6.68 3.90
N ALA A 93 -8.82 -7.48 3.44
CA ALA A 93 -8.87 -8.96 3.58
C ALA A 93 -8.07 -9.49 4.78
N SER A 94 -7.07 -8.76 5.28
CA SER A 94 -6.13 -9.26 6.29
C SER A 94 -6.68 -9.32 7.72
N ALA A 95 -7.87 -8.75 8.00
CA ALA A 95 -8.45 -8.68 9.35
C ALA A 95 -9.36 -9.87 9.72
N GLY A 96 -9.36 -10.93 8.90
CA GLY A 96 -10.10 -12.17 9.16
C GLY A 96 -11.58 -12.14 8.74
N GLN A 97 -12.21 -13.32 8.75
CA GLN A 97 -13.53 -13.55 8.11
C GLN A 97 -14.64 -12.65 8.67
N THR A 98 -14.64 -12.34 9.96
CA THR A 98 -15.66 -11.44 10.55
C THR A 98 -15.58 -10.04 9.95
N VAL A 99 -14.37 -9.48 9.86
CA VAL A 99 -14.17 -8.14 9.28
C VAL A 99 -14.44 -8.17 7.77
N PHE A 100 -14.00 -9.21 7.06
CA PHE A 100 -14.31 -9.34 5.64
C PHE A 100 -15.82 -9.47 5.36
N THR A 101 -16.57 -10.11 6.27
CA THR A 101 -18.04 -10.14 6.19
C THR A 101 -18.63 -8.73 6.33
N ASN A 102 -18.04 -7.89 7.18
CA ASN A 102 -18.46 -6.49 7.32
C ASN A 102 -18.15 -5.67 6.06
N GLU A 103 -17.01 -5.91 5.40
CA GLU A 103 -16.67 -5.30 4.10
C GLU A 103 -17.74 -5.64 3.04
N ILE A 104 -18.15 -6.91 2.97
CA ILE A 104 -19.24 -7.36 2.09
C ILE A 104 -20.59 -6.71 2.47
N ASN A 105 -20.89 -6.59 3.76
CA ASN A 105 -22.12 -5.95 4.22
C ASN A 105 -22.18 -4.47 3.82
N ALA A 106 -21.06 -3.74 3.97
CA ALA A 106 -20.93 -2.36 3.53
C ALA A 106 -21.09 -2.24 2.00
N LEU A 107 -20.48 -3.15 1.22
CA LEU A 107 -20.67 -3.22 -0.23
C LEU A 107 -22.14 -3.42 -0.62
N LYS A 108 -22.82 -4.39 0.00
CA LYS A 108 -24.24 -4.65 -0.27
C LYS A 108 -25.13 -3.47 0.12
N ALA A 109 -24.83 -2.80 1.24
CA ALA A 109 -25.54 -1.61 1.67
C ALA A 109 -25.35 -0.45 0.67
N ALA A 110 -24.13 -0.23 0.17
CA ALA A 110 -23.86 0.76 -0.86
C ALA A 110 -24.62 0.48 -2.17
N ILE A 111 -24.62 -0.78 -2.62
CA ILE A 111 -25.38 -1.21 -3.80
C ILE A 111 -26.87 -0.94 -3.61
N ALA A 112 -27.43 -1.30 -2.46
CA ALA A 112 -28.84 -1.08 -2.16
C ALA A 112 -29.20 0.41 -2.08
N GLN A 113 -28.31 1.23 -1.52
CA GLN A 113 -28.55 2.66 -1.32
C GLN A 113 -28.43 3.49 -2.61
N TYR A 114 -27.44 3.19 -3.46
CA TYR A 114 -27.07 4.04 -4.60
C TYR A 114 -27.35 3.41 -5.97
N GLY A 115 -27.63 2.11 -6.02
CA GLY A 115 -28.09 1.39 -7.23
C GLY A 115 -27.22 1.63 -8.46
N ASP A 116 -27.87 1.88 -9.60
CA ASP A 116 -27.22 2.04 -10.91
C ASP A 116 -26.25 3.23 -10.98
N ALA A 117 -26.47 4.28 -10.18
CA ALA A 117 -25.56 5.42 -10.15
C ALA A 117 -24.20 5.00 -9.59
N PHE A 118 -24.20 4.19 -8.53
CA PHE A 118 -22.98 3.59 -8.00
C PHE A 118 -22.37 2.58 -8.96
N ALA A 119 -23.17 1.72 -9.58
CA ALA A 119 -22.63 0.74 -10.54
C ALA A 119 -21.89 1.39 -11.71
N LYS A 120 -22.36 2.53 -12.21
CA LYS A 120 -21.68 3.30 -13.28
C LYS A 120 -20.39 3.98 -12.83
N ALA A 121 -20.20 4.19 -11.54
CA ALA A 121 -19.02 4.83 -10.98
C ALA A 121 -17.92 3.81 -10.60
N VAL A 122 -18.15 2.50 -10.72
CA VAL A 122 -17.16 1.49 -10.31
C VAL A 122 -16.25 1.08 -11.46
N ASP A 123 -14.95 1.33 -11.31
CA ASP A 123 -13.90 0.86 -12.22
C ASP A 123 -13.64 -0.65 -12.04
N GLY A 124 -13.69 -1.11 -10.80
CA GLY A 124 -13.47 -2.51 -10.42
C GLY A 124 -13.55 -2.72 -8.90
N ILE A 125 -13.38 -3.97 -8.47
CA ILE A 125 -13.35 -4.35 -7.05
C ILE A 125 -12.06 -5.10 -6.77
N SER A 126 -11.21 -4.57 -5.90
CA SER A 126 -10.06 -5.26 -5.32
C SER A 126 -10.44 -5.95 -4.01
N VAL A 127 -10.21 -7.26 -3.93
CA VAL A 127 -10.35 -8.06 -2.72
C VAL A 127 -8.98 -8.19 -2.07
N GLY A 128 -8.66 -7.33 -1.10
CA GLY A 128 -7.34 -7.28 -0.48
C GLY A 128 -6.31 -6.42 -1.22
N SER A 129 -5.21 -6.16 -0.53
CA SER A 129 -4.04 -5.41 -0.98
C SER A 129 -2.82 -5.93 -0.25
N GLU A 130 -1.80 -6.41 -0.94
CA GLU A 130 -0.55 -6.98 -0.42
C GLU A 130 -0.71 -8.14 0.59
N ASP A 131 -1.86 -8.81 0.64
CA ASP A 131 -2.12 -9.88 1.60
C ASP A 131 -1.12 -11.04 1.47
N LEU A 132 -0.72 -11.38 0.24
CA LEU A 132 0.20 -12.48 -0.05
C LEU A 132 1.64 -12.07 0.24
N TYR A 133 2.03 -10.84 -0.11
CA TYR A 133 3.33 -10.29 0.27
C TYR A 133 3.48 -10.25 1.79
N ARG A 134 2.51 -9.68 2.51
CA ARG A 134 2.55 -9.52 3.97
C ARG A 134 2.59 -10.84 4.72
N SER A 135 1.98 -11.90 4.17
CA SER A 135 2.04 -13.26 4.73
C SER A 135 3.28 -14.06 4.29
N SER A 136 4.05 -13.57 3.32
CA SER A 136 5.27 -14.22 2.85
C SER A 136 6.42 -14.12 3.87
N PRO A 137 7.44 -15.01 3.79
CA PRO A 137 8.66 -14.86 4.59
C PRO A 137 9.34 -13.49 4.42
N GLN A 138 9.29 -12.92 3.22
CA GLN A 138 9.83 -11.60 2.94
C GLN A 138 9.03 -10.51 3.68
N GLY A 139 7.71 -10.52 3.61
CA GLY A 139 6.85 -9.56 4.30
C GLY A 139 6.98 -9.64 5.82
N ILE A 140 7.09 -10.85 6.37
CA ILE A 140 7.29 -11.10 7.80
C ILE A 140 8.67 -10.60 8.25
N ALA A 141 9.73 -10.92 7.50
CA ALA A 141 11.07 -10.37 7.75
C ALA A 141 11.06 -8.84 7.63
N ALA A 142 10.18 -8.30 6.78
CA ALA A 142 9.99 -6.89 6.57
C ALA A 142 9.23 -6.14 7.67
N GLY A 143 8.79 -6.84 8.73
CA GLY A 143 7.97 -6.24 9.78
C GLY A 143 6.63 -5.74 9.25
N SER A 144 6.10 -6.37 8.19
CA SER A 144 4.89 -5.91 7.54
C SER A 144 3.65 -6.10 8.41
N ASN A 145 2.57 -5.38 8.07
CA ASN A 145 1.25 -5.64 8.66
C ASN A 145 0.81 -7.09 8.44
N VAL A 146 -0.26 -7.51 9.11
CA VAL A 146 -0.81 -8.84 8.90
C VAL A 146 -1.25 -8.99 7.44
N GLY A 147 -0.89 -10.13 6.84
CA GLY A 147 -1.40 -10.60 5.54
C GLY A 147 -2.33 -11.79 5.70
N THR A 148 -2.80 -12.35 4.58
CA THR A 148 -3.55 -13.62 4.58
C THR A 148 -3.14 -14.50 3.40
N ASP A 149 -3.45 -15.79 3.49
CA ASP A 149 -3.00 -16.77 2.51
C ASP A 149 -3.84 -16.76 1.21
N ALA A 150 -3.26 -17.38 0.17
CA ALA A 150 -3.88 -17.47 -1.15
C ALA A 150 -5.27 -18.15 -1.13
N ALA A 151 -5.47 -19.18 -0.29
CA ALA A 151 -6.74 -19.88 -0.21
C ALA A 151 -7.85 -18.98 0.37
N THR A 152 -7.50 -18.15 1.35
CA THR A 152 -8.38 -17.17 1.96
C THR A 152 -8.78 -16.09 0.95
N ILE A 153 -7.82 -15.56 0.18
CA ILE A 153 -8.12 -14.58 -0.89
C ILE A 153 -9.03 -15.18 -1.97
N VAL A 154 -8.76 -16.40 -2.44
CA VAL A 154 -9.65 -17.09 -3.41
C VAL A 154 -11.06 -17.24 -2.86
N ASN A 155 -11.19 -17.64 -1.59
CA ASN A 155 -12.48 -17.78 -0.93
C ASN A 155 -13.22 -16.43 -0.81
N TYR A 156 -12.49 -15.36 -0.49
CA TYR A 156 -13.03 -14.00 -0.42
C TYR A 156 -13.48 -13.45 -1.78
N ILE A 157 -12.71 -13.69 -2.85
CA ILE A 157 -13.12 -13.35 -4.22
C ILE A 157 -14.44 -14.05 -4.57
N ARG A 158 -14.59 -15.33 -4.23
CA ARG A 158 -15.84 -16.08 -4.42
C ARG A 158 -17.00 -15.43 -3.64
N GLN A 159 -16.80 -15.09 -2.36
CA GLN A 159 -17.83 -14.45 -1.54
C GLN A 159 -18.27 -13.09 -2.10
N VAL A 160 -17.33 -12.29 -2.64
CA VAL A 160 -17.65 -11.01 -3.29
C VAL A 160 -18.45 -11.23 -4.57
N ARG A 161 -18.05 -12.19 -5.42
CA ARG A 161 -18.83 -12.57 -6.61
C ARG A 161 -20.26 -12.97 -6.26
N GLU A 162 -20.44 -13.78 -5.21
CA GLU A 162 -21.76 -14.18 -4.71
C GLU A 162 -22.56 -12.99 -4.17
N ALA A 163 -21.92 -12.08 -3.45
CA ALA A 163 -22.57 -10.92 -2.85
C ALA A 163 -23.12 -9.92 -3.89
N ILE A 164 -22.44 -9.78 -5.04
CA ILE A 164 -22.86 -8.85 -6.12
C ILE A 164 -23.72 -9.53 -7.19
N ALA A 165 -23.86 -10.86 -7.17
CA ALA A 165 -24.66 -11.59 -8.13
C ALA A 165 -26.14 -11.14 -8.10
N GLY A 166 -26.71 -10.86 -9.28
CA GLY A 166 -28.10 -10.38 -9.39
C GLY A 166 -28.32 -8.94 -8.92
N THR A 167 -27.26 -8.20 -8.60
CA THR A 167 -27.32 -6.77 -8.25
C THR A 167 -26.86 -5.88 -9.40
N ALA A 168 -26.93 -4.56 -9.23
CA ALA A 168 -26.40 -3.59 -10.21
C ALA A 168 -24.90 -3.76 -10.49
N LEU A 169 -24.13 -4.38 -9.58
CA LEU A 169 -22.70 -4.67 -9.76
C LEU A 169 -22.41 -6.08 -10.31
N SER A 170 -23.39 -6.85 -10.80
CA SER A 170 -23.14 -8.22 -11.26
C SER A 170 -22.10 -8.33 -12.39
N GLY A 171 -21.86 -7.25 -13.13
CA GLY A 171 -20.86 -7.16 -14.20
C GLY A 171 -19.48 -6.63 -13.77
N ALA A 172 -19.31 -6.22 -12.51
CA ALA A 172 -18.07 -5.63 -12.02
C ALA A 172 -16.90 -6.63 -12.10
N LYS A 173 -15.73 -6.14 -12.50
CA LYS A 173 -14.52 -6.95 -12.58
C LYS A 173 -13.83 -7.00 -11.22
N ILE A 174 -13.51 -8.21 -10.77
CA ILE A 174 -12.91 -8.44 -9.45
C ILE A 174 -11.45 -8.85 -9.60
N GLY A 175 -10.55 -8.20 -8.86
CA GLY A 175 -9.13 -8.52 -8.81
C GLY A 175 -8.62 -8.60 -7.38
N HIS A 176 -7.33 -8.88 -7.27
CA HIS A 176 -6.55 -8.75 -6.06
C HIS A 176 -5.35 -7.87 -6.35
N VAL A 177 -4.94 -7.09 -5.35
CA VAL A 177 -3.81 -6.17 -5.44
C VAL A 177 -2.67 -6.73 -4.60
N ASP A 178 -1.48 -6.82 -5.18
CA ASP A 178 -0.29 -7.25 -4.44
C ASP A 178 0.98 -6.72 -5.11
N THR A 179 2.09 -6.86 -4.40
CA THR A 179 3.43 -6.55 -4.91
C THR A 179 3.80 -7.45 -6.08
N TRP A 180 4.70 -6.99 -6.94
CA TRP A 180 5.20 -7.81 -8.05
C TRP A 180 5.88 -9.11 -7.57
N THR A 181 6.52 -9.10 -6.40
CA THR A 181 7.20 -10.27 -5.85
C THR A 181 6.20 -11.37 -5.49
N ALA A 182 5.02 -11.02 -4.96
CA ALA A 182 3.96 -11.99 -4.71
C ALA A 182 3.42 -12.63 -6.02
N TRP A 183 3.31 -11.85 -7.10
CA TRP A 183 2.77 -12.38 -8.36
C TRP A 183 3.67 -13.39 -9.06
N VAL A 184 4.98 -13.32 -8.83
CA VAL A 184 5.93 -14.28 -9.42
C VAL A 184 6.12 -15.54 -8.59
N GLU A 185 5.57 -15.59 -7.38
CA GLU A 185 5.57 -16.78 -6.53
C GLU A 185 4.55 -17.81 -7.05
N GLY A 186 4.99 -19.04 -7.34
CA GLY A 186 4.13 -20.06 -7.94
C GLY A 186 2.89 -20.44 -7.11
N SER A 187 2.95 -20.22 -5.79
CA SER A 187 1.85 -20.47 -4.85
C SER A 187 0.66 -19.53 -5.04
N THR A 188 0.80 -18.41 -5.77
CA THR A 188 -0.25 -17.40 -5.96
C THR A 188 -1.10 -17.64 -7.23
N GLN A 189 -0.75 -18.65 -8.04
CA GLN A 189 -1.50 -19.02 -9.25
C GLN A 189 -3.02 -19.22 -9.04
N PRO A 190 -3.50 -19.86 -7.94
CA PRO A 190 -4.93 -19.95 -7.67
C PRO A 190 -5.62 -18.58 -7.52
N VAL A 191 -4.95 -17.59 -6.92
CA VAL A 191 -5.46 -16.22 -6.80
C VAL A 191 -5.55 -15.57 -8.18
N ILE A 192 -4.48 -15.70 -8.98
CA ILE A 192 -4.45 -15.19 -10.37
C ILE A 192 -5.64 -15.76 -11.16
N GLN A 193 -5.90 -17.06 -11.06
CA GLN A 193 -6.99 -17.73 -11.77
C GLN A 193 -8.38 -17.22 -11.34
N ALA A 194 -8.58 -16.95 -10.04
CA ALA A 194 -9.85 -16.44 -9.51
C ALA A 194 -10.16 -14.97 -9.90
N CYS A 195 -9.13 -14.19 -10.19
CA CYS A 195 -9.23 -12.78 -10.55
C CYS A 195 -9.59 -12.55 -12.03
N ASP A 196 -10.32 -11.46 -12.32
CA ASP A 196 -10.55 -10.95 -13.68
C ASP A 196 -9.39 -10.07 -14.17
N TRP A 197 -8.71 -9.38 -13.26
CA TRP A 197 -7.55 -8.52 -13.47
C TRP A 197 -6.61 -8.60 -12.26
N ILE A 198 -5.35 -8.19 -12.43
CA ILE A 198 -4.33 -8.21 -11.39
C ILE A 198 -3.86 -6.79 -11.10
N GLY A 199 -3.88 -6.39 -9.83
CA GLY A 199 -3.32 -5.12 -9.38
C GLY A 199 -1.88 -5.31 -8.96
N GLN A 200 -0.99 -4.55 -9.59
CA GLN A 200 0.40 -4.50 -9.22
C GLN A 200 0.69 -3.23 -8.41
N ASP A 201 1.22 -3.44 -7.22
CA ASP A 201 1.88 -2.41 -6.44
C ASP A 201 3.39 -2.50 -6.73
N ALA A 202 3.98 -1.40 -7.21
CA ALA A 202 5.34 -1.37 -7.71
C ALA A 202 6.08 -0.14 -7.19
N TYR A 203 7.01 -0.36 -6.28
CA TYR A 203 7.80 0.70 -5.66
C TYR A 203 9.30 0.38 -5.74
N PRO A 204 9.97 0.76 -6.85
CA PRO A 204 11.43 0.66 -6.95
C PRO A 204 12.17 1.29 -5.76
N TYR A 205 11.58 2.33 -5.15
CA TYR A 205 12.06 2.94 -3.91
C TYR A 205 12.36 1.93 -2.78
N PHE A 206 11.55 0.88 -2.58
CA PHE A 206 11.77 -0.12 -1.53
C PHE A 206 12.74 -1.24 -1.91
N GLU A 207 13.20 -1.31 -3.16
CA GLU A 207 14.02 -2.39 -3.67
C GLU A 207 15.52 -2.21 -3.36
N GLN A 208 15.88 -2.01 -2.09
CA GLN A 208 17.26 -1.74 -1.67
C GLN A 208 18.26 -2.89 -1.95
N GLU A 209 17.76 -4.10 -2.14
CA GLU A 209 18.57 -5.26 -2.56
C GLU A 209 18.96 -5.16 -4.04
N ASN A 210 18.30 -4.27 -4.78
CA ASN A 210 18.65 -3.85 -6.14
C ASN A 210 19.35 -2.48 -6.10
N GLN A 211 19.95 -2.06 -7.22
CA GLN A 211 20.52 -0.72 -7.36
C GLN A 211 19.40 0.33 -7.52
N ASN A 212 18.65 0.62 -6.47
CA ASN A 212 17.44 1.47 -6.48
C ASN A 212 17.70 3.00 -6.48
N ALA A 213 18.82 3.44 -7.04
CA ALA A 213 19.03 4.87 -7.30
C ALA A 213 17.97 5.37 -8.29
N ILE A 214 17.55 6.64 -8.18
CA ILE A 214 16.48 7.21 -9.01
C ILE A 214 16.68 6.95 -10.52
N GLY A 215 17.92 7.05 -11.01
CA GLY A 215 18.26 6.80 -12.42
C GLY A 215 18.07 5.37 -12.92
N ASN A 216 17.81 4.40 -12.02
CA ASN A 216 17.52 3.00 -12.35
C ASN A 216 16.05 2.61 -12.04
N ASN A 217 15.27 3.49 -11.40
CA ASN A 217 13.92 3.14 -10.97
C ASN A 217 12.96 2.88 -12.13
N LYS A 218 13.15 3.56 -13.27
CA LYS A 218 12.40 3.25 -14.49
C LYS A 218 12.61 1.80 -14.92
N ASP A 219 13.85 1.35 -14.97
CA ASP A 219 14.19 -0.01 -15.38
C ASP A 219 13.66 -1.05 -14.38
N LEU A 220 13.79 -0.80 -13.08
CA LEU A 220 13.21 -1.66 -12.04
C LEU A 220 11.68 -1.75 -12.16
N PHE A 221 11.00 -0.63 -12.40
CA PHE A 221 9.57 -0.61 -12.62
C PHE A 221 9.16 -1.47 -13.83
N TYR A 222 9.80 -1.29 -14.99
CA TYR A 222 9.44 -2.08 -16.17
C TYR A 222 9.85 -3.56 -16.05
N GLN A 223 10.91 -3.87 -15.32
CA GLN A 223 11.28 -5.25 -15.00
C GLN A 223 10.22 -5.93 -14.13
N SER A 224 9.74 -5.27 -13.07
CA SER A 224 8.67 -5.79 -12.21
C SER A 224 7.37 -5.97 -13.00
N LEU A 225 6.97 -4.98 -13.81
CA LEU A 225 5.79 -5.07 -14.67
C LEU A 225 5.90 -6.22 -15.68
N ALA A 226 7.06 -6.42 -16.30
CA ALA A 226 7.29 -7.52 -17.23
C ALA A 226 7.29 -8.89 -16.50
N ALA A 227 7.72 -8.95 -15.24
CA ALA A 227 7.66 -10.16 -14.44
C ALA A 227 6.22 -10.54 -14.10
N THR A 228 5.42 -9.58 -13.59
CA THR A 228 3.98 -9.77 -13.34
C THR A 228 3.25 -10.16 -14.61
N THR A 229 3.45 -9.43 -15.71
CA THR A 229 2.77 -9.70 -17.00
C THR A 229 3.01 -11.13 -17.47
N ARG A 230 4.22 -11.67 -17.29
CA ARG A 230 4.54 -13.07 -17.60
C ARG A 230 3.83 -14.05 -16.65
N ALA A 231 3.77 -13.74 -15.37
CA ALA A 231 3.17 -14.62 -14.36
C ALA A 231 1.64 -14.74 -14.49
N VAL A 232 0.97 -13.68 -14.93
CA VAL A 232 -0.51 -13.61 -14.97
C VAL A 232 -1.12 -14.08 -16.30
N ASN A 233 -0.27 -14.50 -17.26
CA ASN A 233 -0.64 -15.17 -18.50
C ASN A 233 -1.80 -14.50 -19.26
N GLY A 234 -1.64 -13.23 -19.60
CA GLY A 234 -2.58 -12.48 -20.45
C GLY A 234 -3.79 -11.87 -19.72
N LYS A 235 -3.90 -12.02 -18.39
CA LYS A 235 -4.84 -11.22 -17.59
C LYS A 235 -4.40 -9.74 -17.61
N PRO A 236 -5.35 -8.78 -17.66
CA PRO A 236 -5.03 -7.37 -17.52
C PRO A 236 -4.27 -7.09 -16.23
N VAL A 237 -3.20 -6.29 -16.32
CA VAL A 237 -2.45 -5.79 -15.17
C VAL A 237 -2.72 -4.29 -15.03
N TRP A 238 -3.24 -3.89 -13.88
CA TRP A 238 -3.44 -2.49 -13.50
C TRP A 238 -2.36 -2.07 -12.51
N ILE A 239 -1.93 -0.81 -12.56
CA ILE A 239 -0.97 -0.27 -11.59
C ILE A 239 -1.78 0.36 -10.47
N THR A 240 -1.96 -0.37 -9.39
CA THR A 240 -2.83 0.04 -8.27
C THR A 240 -2.10 0.89 -7.24
N GLU A 241 -0.77 0.78 -7.23
CA GLU A 241 0.12 1.69 -6.53
C GLU A 241 1.48 1.80 -7.22
N THR A 242 1.93 3.03 -7.39
CA THR A 242 3.35 3.34 -7.61
C THR A 242 3.58 4.80 -7.27
N GLY A 243 4.82 5.14 -6.93
CA GLY A 243 5.21 6.51 -6.63
C GLY A 243 6.65 6.56 -6.14
N PHE A 244 7.15 7.77 -5.92
CA PHE A 244 8.44 7.99 -5.30
C PHE A 244 8.29 9.09 -4.23
N PRO A 245 8.86 8.90 -3.04
CA PRO A 245 8.59 9.78 -1.93
C PRO A 245 9.23 11.17 -2.11
N VAL A 246 8.46 12.20 -1.76
CA VAL A 246 8.87 13.60 -1.79
C VAL A 246 9.76 13.98 -0.61
N SER A 247 9.67 13.24 0.49
CA SER A 247 10.48 13.42 1.70
C SER A 247 10.52 12.15 2.56
N GLY A 248 11.47 12.07 3.49
CA GLY A 248 11.58 10.97 4.45
C GLY A 248 12.95 10.30 4.46
N LYS A 249 12.99 9.09 5.00
CA LYS A 249 14.20 8.26 5.16
C LYS A 249 14.70 7.76 3.80
N THR A 250 16.02 7.69 3.61
CA THR A 250 16.62 6.98 2.46
C THR A 250 16.51 5.47 2.62
N VAL A 251 16.19 4.75 1.54
CA VAL A 251 16.18 3.27 1.48
C VAL A 251 17.15 2.82 0.41
N GLY A 252 18.23 2.12 0.80
CA GLY A 252 19.32 1.79 -0.13
C GLY A 252 19.92 3.04 -0.76
N GLN A 253 19.86 3.13 -2.09
CA GLN A 253 20.30 4.27 -2.90
C GLN A 253 19.14 5.23 -3.28
N ALA A 254 17.90 4.90 -2.89
CA ALA A 254 16.73 5.71 -3.17
C ALA A 254 16.59 6.85 -2.15
N VAL A 255 16.89 8.08 -2.58
CA VAL A 255 16.84 9.29 -1.75
C VAL A 255 15.52 10.03 -2.00
N PRO A 256 14.61 10.16 -1.00
CA PRO A 256 13.40 10.97 -1.16
C PRO A 256 13.71 12.45 -1.40
N SER A 257 13.09 13.05 -2.43
CA SER A 257 13.16 14.48 -2.71
C SER A 257 12.09 14.87 -3.73
N LEU A 258 11.76 16.16 -3.83
CA LEU A 258 10.88 16.68 -4.87
C LEU A 258 11.43 16.40 -6.28
N GLU A 259 12.75 16.57 -6.47
CA GLU A 259 13.43 16.32 -7.74
C GLU A 259 13.35 14.85 -8.18
N ASN A 260 13.55 13.92 -7.24
CA ASN A 260 13.47 12.49 -7.55
C ASN A 260 12.02 12.03 -7.74
N ALA A 261 11.07 12.60 -6.99
CA ALA A 261 9.65 12.35 -7.20
C ALA A 261 9.19 12.84 -8.59
N GLU A 262 9.61 14.03 -9.00
CA GLU A 262 9.37 14.55 -10.35
C GLU A 262 9.98 13.65 -11.42
N THR A 263 11.26 13.27 -11.25
CA THR A 263 11.96 12.37 -12.18
C THR A 263 11.18 11.06 -12.37
N TYR A 264 10.73 10.44 -11.27
CA TYR A 264 9.96 9.20 -11.33
C TYR A 264 8.59 9.39 -12.01
N TRP A 265 7.88 10.48 -11.71
CA TRP A 265 6.63 10.85 -12.39
C TRP A 265 6.82 10.99 -13.90
N GLN A 266 7.86 11.72 -14.33
CA GLN A 266 8.13 11.99 -15.74
C GLN A 266 8.58 10.73 -16.48
N GLU A 267 9.44 9.92 -15.89
CA GLU A 267 10.04 8.76 -16.56
C GLU A 267 9.15 7.51 -16.56
N VAL A 268 8.33 7.34 -15.52
CA VAL A 268 7.46 6.18 -15.33
C VAL A 268 6.00 6.58 -15.48
N GLY A 269 5.51 7.48 -14.62
CA GLY A 269 4.10 7.87 -14.55
C GLY A 269 3.54 8.30 -15.91
N CYS A 270 4.15 9.30 -16.54
CA CYS A 270 3.71 9.84 -17.82
C CYS A 270 3.59 8.82 -18.96
N ALA A 271 4.41 7.76 -18.93
CA ALA A 271 4.31 6.68 -19.91
C ALA A 271 3.13 5.75 -19.61
N ILE A 272 2.96 5.34 -18.35
CA ILE A 272 1.92 4.35 -17.98
C ILE A 272 0.51 4.92 -17.98
N PHE A 273 0.33 6.23 -17.72
CA PHE A 273 -0.97 6.90 -17.75
C PHE A 273 -1.68 6.83 -19.12
N GLN A 274 -0.95 6.49 -20.19
CA GLN A 274 -1.49 6.40 -21.55
C GLN A 274 -1.88 4.97 -21.93
N THR A 275 -1.46 3.96 -21.17
CA THR A 275 -1.50 2.56 -21.63
C THR A 275 -2.17 1.61 -20.65
N THR A 276 -2.30 1.97 -19.38
CA THR A 276 -2.92 1.11 -18.36
C THR A 276 -3.68 1.94 -17.33
N SER A 277 -4.59 1.30 -16.60
CA SER A 277 -5.24 1.94 -15.47
C SER A 277 -4.22 2.14 -14.35
N VAL A 278 -4.16 3.36 -13.81
CA VAL A 278 -3.18 3.75 -12.78
C VAL A 278 -3.87 4.49 -11.64
N TRP A 279 -3.54 4.07 -10.43
CA TRP A 279 -3.75 4.82 -9.20
C TRP A 279 -2.39 5.18 -8.63
N TRP A 280 -2.01 6.44 -8.80
CA TRP A 280 -0.73 6.95 -8.32
C TRP A 280 -0.78 7.13 -6.81
N TYR A 281 0.25 6.67 -6.12
CA TYR A 281 0.33 6.78 -4.68
C TYR A 281 1.14 8.04 -4.32
N THR A 282 0.52 9.09 -3.78
CA THR A 282 -0.92 9.34 -3.50
C THR A 282 -1.23 10.81 -3.75
N LEU A 283 -2.51 11.22 -3.74
CA LEU A 283 -2.87 12.64 -3.80
C LEU A 283 -2.26 13.37 -2.58
N GLN A 284 -2.66 12.96 -1.38
CA GLN A 284 -2.26 13.56 -0.11
C GLN A 284 -2.13 12.49 0.97
N ASP A 285 -0.97 12.43 1.61
CA ASP A 285 -0.74 11.61 2.83
C ASP A 285 -0.33 12.45 4.03
N ALA A 286 -0.13 13.76 3.86
CA ALA A 286 0.46 14.64 4.85
C ALA A 286 -0.55 15.42 5.71
N ALA A 287 -1.78 14.96 5.92
CA ALA A 287 -2.82 15.73 6.60
C ALA A 287 -3.21 15.15 7.98
N PRO A 288 -3.09 15.90 9.10
CA PRO A 288 -2.44 17.21 9.23
C PRO A 288 -0.90 17.14 9.35
N ALA A 289 -0.36 15.94 9.61
CA ALA A 289 1.07 15.72 9.79
C ALA A 289 1.66 14.93 8.62
N THR A 290 2.86 15.33 8.18
CA THR A 290 3.63 14.65 7.14
C THR A 290 4.20 13.33 7.66
N PRO A 291 3.89 12.19 7.01
CA PRO A 291 4.45 10.89 7.37
C PRO A 291 5.90 10.74 6.92
N ASN A 292 6.57 9.68 7.36
CA ASN A 292 7.91 9.33 6.92
C ASN A 292 7.97 7.89 6.38
N PRO A 293 8.30 7.70 5.09
CA PRO A 293 8.33 8.71 4.02
C PRO A 293 6.93 9.24 3.65
N SER A 294 6.90 10.37 2.94
CA SER A 294 5.69 10.96 2.36
C SER A 294 5.75 10.92 0.83
N PHE A 295 4.63 10.58 0.21
CA PHE A 295 4.43 10.34 -1.21
C PHE A 295 3.42 11.30 -1.86
N GLY A 296 2.68 12.09 -1.07
CA GLY A 296 1.66 13.01 -1.58
C GLY A 296 2.17 13.92 -2.69
N VAL A 297 1.43 14.02 -3.80
CA VAL A 297 1.71 15.02 -4.85
C VAL A 297 1.39 16.44 -4.38
N ILE A 298 0.59 16.57 -3.33
CA ILE A 298 0.35 17.80 -2.56
C ILE A 298 0.75 17.62 -1.08
N GLY A 299 1.03 18.74 -0.41
CA GLY A 299 1.44 18.77 0.99
C GLY A 299 0.28 18.58 1.99
N ASN A 300 0.45 19.10 3.20
CA ASN A 300 -0.54 18.95 4.29
C ASN A 300 -1.82 19.77 4.14
N THR A 301 -1.87 20.67 3.15
CA THR A 301 -3.00 21.54 2.86
C THR A 301 -3.50 21.21 1.47
N LEU A 302 -4.81 21.02 1.31
CA LEU A 302 -5.40 20.80 -0.02
C LEU A 302 -5.20 22.05 -0.89
N THR A 303 -4.64 21.83 -2.07
CA THR A 303 -4.34 22.85 -3.08
C THR A 303 -4.28 22.20 -4.45
N THR A 304 -4.58 22.96 -5.51
CA THR A 304 -4.42 22.49 -6.91
C THR A 304 -2.98 22.60 -7.41
N THR A 305 -2.11 23.31 -6.68
CA THR A 305 -0.69 23.47 -7.03
C THR A 305 0.13 22.29 -6.47
N PRO A 306 0.68 21.40 -7.31
CA PRO A 306 1.45 20.24 -6.86
C PRO A 306 2.82 20.63 -6.28
N LEU A 307 3.43 19.72 -5.53
CA LEU A 307 4.78 19.91 -4.96
C LEU A 307 5.91 19.85 -6.01
N TYR A 308 5.64 19.27 -7.18
CA TYR A 308 6.58 19.13 -8.30
C TYR A 308 5.82 19.14 -9.64
N ASN A 309 6.52 19.31 -10.77
CA ASN A 309 5.85 19.49 -12.06
C ASN A 309 5.21 18.20 -12.58
N LEU A 310 3.88 18.19 -12.70
CA LEU A 310 3.12 17.03 -13.19
C LEU A 310 2.96 17.00 -14.73
N THR A 311 3.49 17.98 -15.47
CA THR A 311 3.32 18.09 -16.92
C THR A 311 4.04 16.98 -17.67
N CYS A 312 3.27 16.07 -18.28
CA CYS A 312 3.80 15.07 -19.19
C CYS A 312 4.11 15.67 -20.56
N GLY A 313 5.34 15.47 -21.07
CA GLY A 313 5.76 15.98 -22.38
C GLY A 313 6.67 17.22 -22.33
N ALA A 314 7.08 17.66 -21.14
CA ALA A 314 8.36 18.36 -21.06
C ALA A 314 9.44 17.37 -21.48
N ALA A 315 10.13 17.66 -22.59
CA ALA A 315 11.31 16.89 -22.98
C ALA A 315 12.18 16.67 -21.75
N SER A 316 12.62 15.43 -21.53
CA SER A 316 13.68 15.10 -20.59
C SER A 316 14.83 16.09 -20.79
N GLY A 317 14.92 17.05 -19.87
CA GLY A 317 16.00 18.01 -19.84
C GLY A 317 17.28 17.27 -19.54
N GLN A 318 18.01 16.87 -20.59
CA GLN A 318 19.43 16.64 -20.47
C GLN A 318 20.08 17.91 -19.92
N GLY A 319 20.59 17.81 -18.69
CA GLY A 319 21.80 18.47 -18.24
C GLY A 319 21.68 19.94 -17.83
N SER A 320 21.65 20.16 -16.52
CA SER A 320 22.48 21.21 -15.93
C SER A 320 23.61 20.56 -15.14
N SER A 321 24.51 19.89 -15.86
CA SER A 321 25.86 19.63 -15.33
C SER A 321 26.63 20.96 -15.40
N SER A 322 26.75 21.60 -14.25
CA SER A 322 27.69 22.69 -14.00
C SER A 322 29.12 22.17 -14.18
N SER A 323 29.58 22.17 -15.43
CA SER A 323 30.99 21.94 -15.77
C SER A 323 31.78 23.19 -15.40
N SER A 324 32.48 23.10 -14.27
CA SER A 324 33.52 24.03 -13.87
C SER A 324 34.74 23.82 -14.77
N SER A 325 34.82 24.61 -15.84
CA SER A 325 36.01 24.67 -16.70
C SER A 325 37.07 25.57 -16.06
N SER A 326 38.00 24.95 -15.34
CA SER A 326 39.27 25.55 -14.94
C SER A 326 40.21 25.61 -16.15
N ALA A 327 40.43 26.81 -16.66
CA ALA A 327 41.37 27.08 -17.76
C ALA A 327 42.81 27.15 -17.25
N LEU A 328 43.73 26.45 -17.93
CA LEU A 328 45.17 26.74 -17.91
C LEU A 328 45.77 26.54 -19.33
N PRO A 329 46.87 27.26 -19.65
CA PRO A 329 47.08 27.78 -21.00
C PRO A 329 47.96 26.89 -21.89
N SER A 330 47.77 27.10 -23.20
CA SER A 330 48.59 26.55 -24.28
C SER A 330 49.98 27.21 -24.33
N SER A 331 51.01 26.39 -24.53
CA SER A 331 52.28 26.84 -25.11
C SER A 331 52.71 25.87 -26.21
N SER A 332 52.77 26.41 -27.41
CA SER A 332 53.22 25.85 -28.68
C SER A 332 54.74 25.64 -28.75
N SER A 333 55.19 24.60 -29.44
CA SER A 333 56.43 24.45 -30.24
C SER A 333 56.55 22.97 -30.64
N ALA A 334 57.03 22.50 -31.78
CA ALA A 334 57.40 23.03 -33.09
C ALA A 334 57.61 21.79 -33.99
N SER A 335 57.41 21.93 -35.29
CA SER A 335 57.55 20.87 -36.30
C SER A 335 58.92 20.91 -36.99
N GLN A 336 59.56 19.76 -37.24
CA GLN A 336 60.36 19.40 -38.44
C GLN A 336 60.98 18.00 -38.25
N ALA A 337 60.60 16.97 -39.03
CA ALA A 337 61.10 16.56 -40.36
C ALA A 337 62.57 16.06 -40.30
N THR A 338 62.92 14.78 -40.57
CA THR A 338 63.03 14.13 -41.90
C THR A 338 63.62 12.71 -41.69
N SER A 339 63.06 11.65 -42.28
CA SER A 339 63.55 10.87 -43.44
C SER A 339 64.16 9.49 -43.11
N GLY A 340 63.72 8.45 -43.84
CA GLY A 340 64.53 7.23 -44.07
C GLY A 340 63.79 5.89 -44.03
N SER A 341 63.33 5.42 -45.19
CA SER A 341 62.71 4.11 -45.44
C SER A 341 63.64 2.90 -45.23
N ALA A 342 63.06 1.74 -44.85
CA ALA A 342 63.33 0.43 -45.49
C ALA A 342 62.31 -0.64 -45.03
N SER A 343 61.96 -1.51 -45.96
CA SER A 343 60.96 -2.59 -45.88
C SER A 343 61.65 -3.96 -45.74
N ALA A 344 61.06 -4.91 -45.01
CA ALA A 344 60.98 -6.35 -45.33
C ALA A 344 60.52 -7.21 -44.13
N SER A 345 59.52 -8.07 -44.36
CA SER A 345 59.21 -9.29 -43.57
C SER A 345 59.99 -10.50 -44.14
N PRO A 346 59.73 -11.76 -43.75
CA PRO A 346 59.49 -12.39 -42.44
C PRO A 346 60.49 -13.56 -42.20
N THR A 347 60.46 -14.22 -41.03
CA THR A 347 60.23 -15.69 -40.86
C THR A 347 60.74 -16.27 -39.52
N THR A 348 59.90 -17.16 -38.97
CA THR A 348 60.17 -18.40 -38.21
C THR A 348 60.89 -18.38 -36.86
N GLY A 349 60.12 -18.79 -35.83
CA GLY A 349 60.28 -20.13 -35.25
C GLY A 349 61.03 -20.22 -33.92
N GLY A 350 60.39 -20.86 -32.93
CA GLY A 350 61.10 -21.39 -31.76
C GLY A 350 60.27 -21.42 -30.49
N GLN A 351 59.60 -22.55 -30.26
CA GLN A 351 58.95 -22.94 -29.01
C GLN A 351 59.92 -23.16 -27.85
N LEU A 352 59.30 -23.45 -26.70
CA LEU A 352 59.76 -24.13 -25.47
C LEU A 352 60.16 -23.16 -24.36
N SER A 353 59.85 -23.34 -23.08
CA SER A 353 58.98 -24.23 -22.30
C SER A 353 59.26 -23.87 -20.83
N SER A 354 58.26 -24.03 -19.96
CA SER A 354 58.38 -24.43 -18.54
C SER A 354 59.44 -23.78 -17.64
N ALA A 355 59.01 -23.20 -16.52
CA ALA A 355 58.99 -23.91 -15.24
C ALA A 355 58.59 -22.96 -14.10
N SER A 356 57.62 -23.42 -13.31
CA SER A 356 57.43 -23.00 -11.92
C SER A 356 58.45 -23.76 -11.06
N PRO A 357 58.83 -23.23 -9.88
CA PRO A 357 58.48 -24.00 -8.68
C PRO A 357 58.00 -23.15 -7.50
N ALA A 358 57.37 -23.87 -6.58
CA ALA A 358 56.67 -23.42 -5.40
C ALA A 358 57.58 -23.14 -4.18
N ALA A 359 56.99 -22.35 -3.26
CA ALA A 359 57.00 -22.44 -1.80
C ALA A 359 58.34 -22.43 -1.01
N SER A 360 58.41 -21.57 0.01
CA SER A 360 58.41 -21.97 1.45
C SER A 360 58.64 -20.77 2.40
N SER A 361 57.80 -20.70 3.44
CA SER A 361 58.02 -20.27 4.85
C SER A 361 58.99 -19.11 5.18
N SER A 362 58.69 -18.15 6.08
CA SER A 362 58.57 -18.37 7.54
C SER A 362 58.15 -17.09 8.30
N ALA A 363 57.38 -17.30 9.38
CA ALA A 363 57.44 -16.68 10.72
C ALA A 363 57.15 -15.17 10.99
N ALA A 364 55.95 -14.97 11.56
CA ALA A 364 55.54 -14.12 12.69
C ALA A 364 56.50 -13.11 13.37
N THR A 365 56.00 -11.88 13.62
CA THR A 365 55.70 -11.36 14.97
C THR A 365 54.84 -10.08 14.97
N THR A 366 53.89 -10.09 15.91
CA THR A 366 53.01 -9.06 16.50
C THR A 366 53.34 -7.57 16.39
N ALA A 367 52.31 -6.76 16.08
CA ALA A 367 51.94 -5.56 16.86
C ALA A 367 50.48 -5.13 16.55
N ALA A 368 49.73 -4.90 17.62
CA ALA A 368 48.34 -4.46 17.62
C ALA A 368 48.18 -3.02 17.13
N GLY A 369 47.14 -2.78 16.34
CA GLY A 369 46.69 -1.46 15.91
C GLY A 369 45.19 -1.51 15.65
N THR A 370 44.42 -1.23 16.70
CA THR A 370 42.96 -1.07 16.68
C THR A 370 42.56 0.00 15.67
N SER A 371 41.77 -0.39 14.66
CA SER A 371 40.92 0.54 13.93
C SER A 371 39.54 -0.08 13.78
N SER A 372 38.58 0.67 14.32
CA SER A 372 37.16 0.40 14.42
C SER A 372 36.51 0.29 13.05
N LEU A 373 35.90 -0.87 12.79
CA LEU A 373 34.91 -1.07 11.75
C LEU A 373 33.66 -0.24 12.08
N PRO A 374 33.02 0.45 11.12
CA PRO A 374 31.69 0.98 11.36
C PRO A 374 30.70 -0.19 11.39
N ASP A 375 30.16 -0.42 12.57
CA ASP A 375 28.99 -1.23 12.85
C ASP A 375 27.82 -0.73 11.98
N SER A 376 27.61 -1.37 10.83
CA SER A 376 26.43 -1.17 10.01
C SER A 376 25.31 -2.04 10.58
N GLY A 377 24.78 -1.61 11.73
CA GLY A 377 23.55 -2.12 12.30
C GLY A 377 22.37 -1.75 11.40
N GLY A 378 22.15 -2.54 10.34
CA GLY A 378 20.93 -2.48 9.53
C GLY A 378 19.75 -2.82 10.42
N SER A 379 18.98 -1.81 10.82
CA SER A 379 17.72 -1.99 11.53
C SER A 379 16.71 -2.66 10.58
N PRO A 380 15.93 -3.64 11.06
CA PRO A 380 14.96 -4.33 10.24
C PRO A 380 13.91 -3.36 9.69
N GLN A 381 13.51 -3.69 8.46
CA GLN A 381 12.49 -3.10 7.62
C GLN A 381 11.27 -2.60 8.43
N SER A 382 10.86 -1.37 8.15
CA SER A 382 9.62 -0.79 8.66
C SER A 382 8.88 -0.17 7.50
N ILE A 383 7.62 -0.58 7.29
CA ILE A 383 6.68 0.05 6.35
C ILE A 383 6.65 1.56 6.60
N PRO A 384 6.53 2.39 5.55
CA PRO A 384 6.22 3.81 5.72
C PRO A 384 5.02 4.02 6.63
N SER A 385 5.13 4.95 7.58
CA SER A 385 3.97 5.33 8.39
C SER A 385 2.80 5.89 7.56
N SER A 386 3.04 6.28 6.30
CA SER A 386 2.03 6.73 5.34
C SER A 386 1.08 5.63 4.89
N GLN A 387 1.59 4.43 4.57
CA GLN A 387 0.74 3.28 4.20
C GLN A 387 -0.07 2.79 5.40
N ILE A 388 0.53 2.81 6.60
CA ILE A 388 -0.16 2.52 7.86
C ILE A 388 -1.32 3.51 8.09
N ALA A 389 -1.13 4.82 7.90
CA ALA A 389 -2.20 5.80 8.10
C ALA A 389 -3.36 5.66 7.09
N LEU A 390 -3.06 5.28 5.85
CA LEU A 390 -4.08 5.14 4.80
C LEU A 390 -4.82 3.79 4.86
N GLU A 391 -4.14 2.73 5.31
CA GLU A 391 -4.67 1.36 5.40
C GLU A 391 -5.17 0.95 6.80
N SER A 392 -4.91 1.75 7.84
CA SER A 392 -5.41 1.47 9.20
C SER A 392 -6.91 1.74 9.30
N SER A 393 -7.71 0.78 8.82
CA SER A 393 -9.14 0.70 9.12
C SER A 393 -9.41 -0.61 9.85
N SER A 394 -10.11 -0.51 10.99
CA SER A 394 -10.76 -1.59 11.75
C SER A 394 -9.97 -2.37 12.82
N VAL A 395 -9.52 -1.69 13.88
CA VAL A 395 -9.57 -2.29 15.23
C VAL A 395 -10.04 -1.26 16.26
N ALA A 396 -11.35 -1.19 16.47
CA ALA A 396 -11.87 -0.69 17.74
C ALA A 396 -11.85 -1.87 18.72
N THR A 397 -10.77 -2.04 19.48
CA THR A 397 -10.81 -2.86 20.69
C THR A 397 -11.50 -2.03 21.78
N PRO A 398 -12.66 -2.47 22.33
CA PRO A 398 -13.19 -1.83 23.52
C PRO A 398 -12.21 -2.11 24.67
N SER A 399 -11.54 -1.06 25.13
CA SER A 399 -10.76 -1.14 26.36
C SER A 399 -11.72 -1.28 27.53
N VAL A 400 -11.93 -2.51 28.02
CA VAL A 400 -12.60 -2.75 29.31
C VAL A 400 -11.59 -2.40 30.41
N THR A 401 -11.65 -1.18 30.91
CA THR A 401 -10.95 -0.83 32.15
C THR A 401 -11.74 -1.40 33.33
N THR A 402 -11.35 -2.58 33.80
CA THR A 402 -11.82 -3.12 35.07
C THR A 402 -11.11 -2.37 36.20
N THR A 403 -11.67 -1.25 36.67
CA THR A 403 -11.24 -0.65 37.93
C THR A 403 -11.73 -1.49 39.10
N TYR A 404 -10.80 -2.25 39.70
CA TYR A 404 -10.99 -2.89 41.00
C TYR A 404 -10.87 -1.81 42.09
N THR A 405 -11.99 -1.35 42.65
CA THR A 405 -11.99 -0.53 43.86
C THR A 405 -12.25 -1.38 45.09
N LYS A 406 -11.22 -1.48 45.94
CA LYS A 406 -11.21 -2.07 47.29
C LYS A 406 -12.13 -1.26 48.24
N PRO A 407 -12.88 -1.89 49.16
CA PRO A 407 -13.74 -1.16 50.09
C PRO A 407 -12.95 -0.63 51.28
N ALA A 408 -13.21 0.63 51.66
CA ALA A 408 -12.85 1.17 52.97
C ALA A 408 -13.93 2.16 53.45
N THR A 409 -14.06 2.18 54.76
CA THR A 409 -15.17 2.61 55.63
C THR A 409 -15.33 4.12 55.84
N THR A 410 -16.55 4.48 56.25
CA THR A 410 -17.14 5.73 56.77
C THR A 410 -16.22 6.62 57.63
N PRO A 411 -16.48 7.95 57.73
CA PRO A 411 -17.41 8.43 58.76
C PRO A 411 -18.28 9.67 58.41
N THR A 412 -19.28 9.81 59.27
CA THR A 412 -20.40 10.75 59.47
C THR A 412 -20.05 12.25 59.63
N GLN A 413 -20.99 13.12 59.23
CA GLN A 413 -21.48 14.41 59.82
C GLN A 413 -22.04 15.30 58.67
N GLY A 414 -23.15 16.03 58.71
CA GLY A 414 -24.08 16.46 59.76
C GLY A 414 -24.41 17.96 59.59
N GLY A 415 -25.64 18.32 59.18
CA GLY A 415 -26.31 19.58 59.60
C GLY A 415 -26.63 20.71 58.59
N GLY A 416 -27.91 21.12 58.54
CA GLY A 416 -28.42 22.51 58.36
C GLY A 416 -29.04 22.89 57.00
N THR A 417 -30.39 22.97 56.81
CA THR A 417 -31.34 24.13 56.93
C THR A 417 -31.06 25.30 55.95
N VAL A 418 -31.98 25.96 55.20
CA VAL A 418 -33.45 26.24 55.25
C VAL A 418 -33.92 26.94 53.93
N ALA A 419 -35.21 26.75 53.56
CA ALA A 419 -36.20 27.56 52.77
C ALA A 419 -35.80 28.32 51.47
N THR A 420 -36.65 28.51 50.43
CA THR A 420 -38.04 29.04 50.42
C THR A 420 -38.66 28.96 49.00
N GLY A 421 -39.99 28.84 48.87
CA GLY A 421 -40.79 29.39 47.74
C GLY A 421 -41.64 28.42 46.90
N GLY A 422 -42.98 28.46 47.07
CA GLY A 422 -44.01 27.74 46.26
C GLY A 422 -44.20 28.32 44.84
N THR A 423 -45.16 27.93 43.99
CA THR A 423 -46.42 27.19 44.09
C THR A 423 -46.87 26.85 42.65
N THR A 424 -47.77 25.86 42.50
CA THR A 424 -48.78 25.62 41.42
C THR A 424 -48.67 24.31 40.64
N THR A 425 -49.84 23.82 40.25
CA THR A 425 -50.29 22.41 40.25
C THR A 425 -50.76 21.96 38.86
N ALA A 426 -50.67 20.64 38.62
CA ALA A 426 -51.35 19.81 37.59
C ALA A 426 -50.80 19.95 36.14
N THR A 427 -50.63 18.89 35.33
CA THR A 427 -51.40 17.64 35.19
C THR A 427 -50.55 16.55 34.50
N SER A 428 -50.98 15.29 34.68
CA SER A 428 -50.50 13.96 34.26
C SER A 428 -49.76 13.77 32.92
N ALA A 429 -48.75 12.90 32.94
CA ALA A 429 -48.32 12.09 31.79
C ALA A 429 -47.94 10.67 32.25
N VAL A 430 -48.47 9.68 31.53
CA VAL A 430 -48.27 8.24 31.73
C VAL A 430 -46.96 7.82 31.09
N THR A 431 -46.08 7.16 31.86
CA THR A 431 -44.88 6.49 31.33
C THR A 431 -44.96 5.00 31.68
N VAL A 432 -44.96 4.16 30.64
CA VAL A 432 -44.92 2.70 30.72
C VAL A 432 -43.46 2.26 30.69
N THR A 433 -43.05 1.49 31.70
CA THR A 433 -41.74 0.84 31.80
C THR A 433 -41.93 -0.67 31.63
N PRO A 434 -41.17 -1.37 30.77
CA PRO A 434 -41.23 -2.83 30.68
C PRO A 434 -40.42 -3.51 31.80
N VAL A 435 -40.98 -4.64 32.25
CA VAL A 435 -40.63 -5.48 33.41
C VAL A 435 -39.52 -6.48 33.08
N PRO A 436 -38.58 -6.79 34.01
CA PRO A 436 -37.68 -7.94 33.88
C PRO A 436 -38.31 -9.21 34.50
N THR A 437 -38.27 -10.31 33.77
CA THR A 437 -38.77 -11.62 34.20
C THR A 437 -37.68 -12.41 34.94
N THR A 438 -37.98 -12.87 36.15
CA THR A 438 -37.22 -13.86 36.92
C THR A 438 -37.99 -15.18 36.97
N VAL A 439 -37.35 -16.26 37.49
CA VAL A 439 -37.88 -17.49 38.17
C VAL A 439 -37.25 -18.79 37.58
N PRO A 440 -36.91 -19.84 38.37
CA PRO A 440 -35.97 -19.92 39.51
C PRO A 440 -35.05 -21.18 39.43
N ALA A 441 -34.22 -21.40 40.46
CA ALA A 441 -33.33 -22.57 40.61
C ALA A 441 -33.98 -23.73 41.40
N ALA A 442 -33.58 -24.98 41.10
CA ALA A 442 -33.66 -26.12 42.02
C ALA A 442 -32.72 -27.28 41.63
N GLY A 443 -31.96 -27.80 42.61
CA GLY A 443 -31.70 -29.23 42.79
C GLY A 443 -30.37 -29.82 42.30
N ALA A 444 -29.42 -30.03 43.23
CA ALA A 444 -28.41 -31.09 43.16
C ALA A 444 -29.00 -32.40 43.74
N PRO A 445 -28.52 -33.62 43.36
CA PRO A 445 -27.34 -34.19 44.03
C PRO A 445 -26.45 -35.13 43.15
N GLY A 446 -25.25 -35.46 43.65
CA GLY A 446 -24.56 -36.72 43.30
C GLY A 446 -23.08 -36.61 42.94
N ARG A 447 -22.19 -37.00 43.87
CA ARG A 447 -20.74 -37.21 43.69
C ARG A 447 -20.44 -38.47 42.85
N SER A 448 -19.38 -38.44 42.04
CA SER A 448 -18.24 -39.40 42.04
C SER A 448 -17.42 -39.32 40.73
N GLY A 449 -16.08 -39.34 40.83
CA GLY A 449 -15.20 -39.75 39.72
C GLY A 449 -14.05 -38.79 39.40
N LEU A 450 -12.86 -39.11 39.90
CA LEU A 450 -11.57 -38.48 39.57
C LEU A 450 -11.15 -38.75 38.11
N ALA A 451 -10.44 -37.80 37.48
CA ALA A 451 -8.98 -37.91 37.18
C ALA A 451 -8.54 -37.15 35.90
N SER A 452 -7.55 -36.29 36.11
CA SER A 452 -6.35 -36.03 35.28
C SER A 452 -6.47 -35.53 33.83
N SER A 453 -5.99 -34.31 33.59
CA SER A 453 -4.69 -34.00 32.91
C SER A 453 -4.66 -32.50 32.55
N ALA A 454 -3.92 -31.69 33.31
CA ALA A 454 -2.54 -31.25 33.02
C ALA A 454 -2.47 -30.07 32.03
N ALA A 455 -2.47 -28.86 32.60
CA ALA A 455 -2.07 -27.61 31.96
C ALA A 455 -0.80 -27.09 32.66
N LEU A 456 0.25 -26.84 31.89
CA LEU A 456 1.45 -26.05 32.21
C LEU A 456 1.79 -25.36 30.88
N GLY A 457 1.83 -24.04 30.71
CA GLY A 457 2.29 -23.01 31.63
C GLY A 457 3.79 -22.79 31.40
N ALA A 458 4.16 -22.03 30.38
CA ALA A 458 5.56 -21.64 30.12
C ALA A 458 5.66 -20.13 29.92
N LEU A 459 6.13 -19.48 30.98
CA LEU A 459 6.59 -18.10 31.07
C LEU A 459 8.08 -18.08 30.67
N PHE A 460 8.44 -17.21 29.72
CA PHE A 460 9.83 -16.98 29.33
C PHE A 460 10.55 -16.12 30.38
N VAL A 461 11.69 -16.59 30.88
CA VAL A 461 12.71 -15.78 31.55
C VAL A 461 14.05 -16.09 30.88
N ALA A 462 14.70 -15.02 30.43
CA ALA A 462 16.03 -15.02 29.84
C ALA A 462 17.12 -15.20 30.88
N ILE A 463 18.12 -16.04 30.60
CA ILE A 463 19.46 -15.97 31.22
C ILE A 463 20.52 -16.24 30.15
N VAL A 464 21.46 -15.30 30.06
CA VAL A 464 22.71 -15.34 29.30
C VAL A 464 23.83 -15.87 30.21
N ALA A 465 24.65 -16.79 29.68
CA ALA A 465 26.06 -17.14 29.97
C ALA A 465 26.23 -18.64 29.63
N GLY A 466 27.16 -19.12 28.80
CA GLY A 466 28.53 -18.70 28.59
C GLY A 466 29.47 -19.78 29.15
N ILE A 467 30.38 -20.30 28.30
CA ILE A 467 31.63 -21.06 28.58
C ILE A 467 31.61 -22.58 28.33
N ALA A 468 32.36 -22.98 27.29
CA ALA A 468 33.42 -23.99 27.22
C ALA A 468 33.75 -24.19 25.72
N MET A 469 34.96 -24.07 25.16
CA MET A 469 36.35 -24.09 25.62
C MET A 469 37.19 -23.17 24.72
#